data_AF-A0A0A9ADJ9-F1
#
_entry.id   AF-A0A0A9ADJ9-F1
#
_cell.length_a   1.000
_cell.length_b   1.000
_cell.length_c   1.000
_cell.angle_alpha   90.00
_cell.angle_beta   90.00
_cell.angle_gamma   90.00
#
_symmetry.space_group_name_H-M   'P 1'
#
loop_
_entity.id
_entity.type
_entity.pdbx_description
1 polymer ?
#
loop_
_entity_poly.entity_id
_entity_poly.type
_entity_poly.pdbx_seq_one_letter_code
_entity_poly.pdbx_strand_id
1 'polypeptide(L)' 'MFPEIQDLLAEVEATAAEVSEMLLLSEDAGVALLGVAKFLIEKKKKKQASGDGN' A
#
# COMPACT_ATOMS: atom_id res chain seq x y z
N MET A 1 9.48 7.64 -13.96
CA MET A 1 8.34 7.23 -13.11
C MET A 1 8.55 5.74 -12.81
N PHE A 2 8.57 5.32 -11.55
CA PHE A 2 9.02 3.98 -11.13
C PHE A 2 7.95 2.91 -11.44
N PRO A 3 8.17 2.01 -12.42
CA PRO A 3 7.16 1.04 -12.86
C PRO A 3 6.78 0.04 -11.76
N GLU A 4 7.76 -0.39 -10.97
CA GLU A 4 7.59 -1.30 -9.84
C GLU A 4 6.60 -0.76 -8.79
N ILE A 5 6.54 0.56 -8.61
CA ILE A 5 5.59 1.20 -7.70
C ILE A 5 4.17 1.16 -8.29
N GLN A 6 4.03 1.31 -9.62
CA GLN A 6 2.72 1.25 -10.27
C GLN A 6 2.12 -0.16 -10.22
N ASP A 7 2.93 -1.19 -10.43
CA ASP A 7 2.49 -2.58 -10.35
C ASP A 7 2.09 -2.96 -8.93
N LEU A 8 2.86 -2.51 -7.92
CA LEU A 8 2.47 -2.68 -6.52
C LEU A 8 1.13 -1.99 -6.24
N LEU A 9 0.92 -0.74 -6.66
CA LEU A 9 -0.33 -0.01 -6.44
C LEU A 9 -1.54 -0.70 -7.09
N ALA A 10 -1.37 -1.23 -8.31
CA ALA A 10 -2.42 -1.94 -9.05
C ALA A 10 -2.85 -3.24 -8.37
N GLU A 11 -1.91 -3.96 -7.73
CA GLU A 11 -2.22 -5.21 -7.02
C GLU A 11 -3.08 -4.99 -5.76
N VAL A 12 -2.93 -3.84 -5.10
CA VAL A 12 -3.53 -3.59 -3.78
C VAL A 12 -4.77 -2.71 -3.79
N GLU A 13 -5.30 -2.34 -4.97
CA GLU A 13 -6.38 -1.35 -5.10
C GLU A 13 -6.11 -0.06 -4.30
N ALA A 14 -4.85 0.27 -4.05
CA ALA A 14 -4.46 1.47 -3.33
C ALA A 14 -4.43 2.62 -4.32
N THR A 15 -5.15 3.69 -4.00
CA THR A 15 -5.11 4.92 -4.78
C THR A 15 -3.80 5.64 -4.53
N ALA A 16 -3.32 6.38 -5.54
CA ALA A 16 -2.13 7.22 -5.39
C ALA A 16 -2.29 8.26 -4.25
N ALA A 17 -3.53 8.68 -3.95
CA ALA A 17 -3.84 9.58 -2.84
C ALA A 17 -3.62 8.93 -1.47
N GLU A 18 -4.12 7.71 -1.25
CA GLU A 18 -3.89 6.97 0.01
C GLU A 18 -2.40 6.75 0.28
N VAL A 19 -1.63 6.42 -0.76
CA VAL A 19 -0.17 6.24 -0.62
C VAL A 19 0.54 7.57 -0.36
N SER A 20 0.09 8.66 -0.98
CA SER A 20 0.62 10.00 -0.69
C SER A 20 0.34 10.42 0.75
N GLU A 21 -0.86 10.15 1.28
CA GLU A 21 -1.21 10.42 2.67
C GLU A 21 -0.30 9.68 3.64
N MET A 22 -0.05 8.39 3.40
CA MET A 22 0.87 7.58 4.22
C MET A 22 2.31 8.08 4.17
N LEU A 23 2.76 8.61 3.02
CA LEU A 23 4.09 9.22 2.89
C LEU A 23 4.19 10.56 3.64
N LEU A 24 3.10 11.33 3.72
CA LEU A 24 3.06 12.61 4.42
C LEU A 24 3.03 12.46 5.95
N LEU A 25 2.77 11.27 6.48
CA LEU A 25 2.79 10.99 7.92
C LEU A 25 4.20 11.04 8.52
N SER A 26 5.25 11.01 7.69
CA SER A 26 6.63 11.06 8.17
C SER A 26 7.55 11.79 7.19
N GLU A 27 8.39 12.69 7.73
CA GLU A 27 9.45 13.35 6.95
C GLU A 27 10.65 12.42 6.70
N ASP A 28 10.82 11.37 7.53
CA ASP A 28 11.83 10.34 7.30
C ASP A 28 11.36 9.37 6.20
N ALA A 29 12.09 9.33 5.10
CA ALA A 29 11.76 8.50 3.94
C ALA A 29 11.70 6.99 4.28
N GLY A 30 12.55 6.51 5.20
CA GLY A 30 12.55 5.12 5.62
C GLY A 30 11.29 4.78 6.43
N VAL A 31 10.90 5.65 7.36
CA VAL A 31 9.69 5.49 8.17
C VAL A 31 8.43 5.61 7.30
N ALA A 32 8.40 6.57 6.38
CA ALA A 32 7.30 6.78 5.44
C ALA A 32 7.09 5.55 4.53
N LEU A 33 8.16 5.03 3.92
CA LEU A 33 8.08 3.83 3.08
C LEU A 33 7.69 2.58 3.88
N LEU A 34 8.15 2.43 5.12
CA LEU A 34 7.73 1.34 6.00
C LEU A 34 6.23 1.43 6.34
N GLY A 35 5.71 2.64 6.54
CA GLY A 35 4.28 2.89 6.74
C GLY A 35 3.44 2.47 5.54
N VAL A 36 3.85 2.86 4.33
CA VAL A 36 3.22 2.44 3.07
C VAL A 36 3.25 0.93 2.91
N ALA A 37 4.41 0.29 3.12
CA ALA A 37 4.54 -1.16 2.99
C ALA A 37 3.60 -1.93 3.94
N LYS A 38 3.47 -1.49 5.20
CA LYS A 38 2.53 -2.08 6.16
C LYS A 38 1.08 -1.91 5.71
N PHE A 39 0.71 -0.72 5.24
CA PHE A 39 -0.63 -0.44 4.72
C PHE A 39 -1.00 -1.38 3.57
N LEU A 40 -0.10 -1.56 2.60
CA LEU A 40 -0.32 -2.42 1.44
C LEU A 40 -0.42 -3.91 1.86
N ILE A 41 0.43 -4.38 2.77
CA ILE A 41 0.36 -5.77 3.29
C ILE A 41 -0.97 -6.03 3.99
N GLU A 42 -1.43 -5.11 4.83
CA GLU A 42 -2.71 -5.26 5.56
C GLU A 42 -3.91 -5.20 4.60
N LYS A 43 -3.87 -4.35 3.57
CA LYS A 43 -4.90 -4.29 2.53
C LYS A 43 -4.95 -5.59 1.73
N LYS A 44 -3.79 -6.18 1.39
CA LYS A 44 -3.69 -7.50 0.73
C LYS A 44 -4.26 -8.62 1.62
N LYS A 45 -3.93 -8.63 2.91
CA LYS A 45 -4.50 -9.59 3.88
C LYS A 45 -6.01 -9.47 4.01
N LYS A 46 -6.56 -8.25 4.12
CA LYS A 46 -8.02 -8.04 4.17
C LYS A 46 -8.74 -8.55 2.91
N LYS A 47 -8.12 -8.35 1.74
CA LYS A 47 -8.64 -8.86 0.46
C LYS A 47 -8.62 -10.39 0.41
N GLN A 48 -7.58 -11.04 0.95
CA GLN A 48 -7.49 -12.50 1.06
C GLN A 48 -8.45 -13.08 2.11
N ALA A 49 -8.62 -12.42 3.26
CA ALA A 49 -9.54 -12.86 4.32
C ALA A 49 -11.03 -12.76 3.92
N SER A 50 -11.34 -12.00 2.86
CA SER A 50 -12.70 -11.88 2.31
C SER A 50 -12.91 -12.77 1.06
N GLY A 51 -11.91 -13.60 0.71
CA GLY A 51 -11.87 -14.39 -0.52
C GLY A 51 -11.89 -15.91 -0.33
N ASP A 52 -12.12 -16.43 0.87
CA ASP A 52 -12.29 -17.87 1.14
C ASP A 52 -13.65 -18.13 1.79
N GLY A 53 -14.58 -18.69 1.00
CA GLY A 53 -15.88 -19.15 1.49
C GLY A 53 -17.03 -19.23 0.49
N ASN A 54 -16.81 -19.68 -0.76
CA ASN A 54 -17.86 -20.35 -1.54
C ASN A 54 -17.29 -21.52 -2.34
#